data_AF-A0A529VV68-F1
#
_entry.id   AF-A0A529VV68-F1
#
_cell.length_a   1.000
_cell.length_b   1.000
_cell.length_c   1.000
_cell.angle_alpha   90.00
_cell.angle_beta   90.00
_cell.angle_gamma   90.00
#
_symmetry.space_group_name_H-M   'P 1'
#
loop_
_entity.id
_entity.type
_entity.pdbx_description
1 polymer ?
#
loop_
_entity_poly.entity_id
_entity_poly.type
_entity_poly.pdbx_seq_one_letter_code
_entity_poly.pdbx_strand_id
1 'polypeptide(L)' 'TKFGIYPITAEIVAGQQATADRFFKLGLIPKAVRISDAVWTAPGN' A
#
# COMPACT_ATOMS: atom_id res chain seq x y z
N THR A 1 9.91 -23.26 4.96
CA THR A 1 9.51 -22.17 4.03
C THR A 1 10.52 -21.03 4.17
N LYS A 2 10.94 -20.42 3.05
CA LYS A 2 11.93 -19.32 3.04
C LYS A 2 11.18 -18.00 2.86
N PHE A 3 11.31 -17.08 3.80
CA PHE A 3 10.80 -15.71 3.68
C PHE A 3 11.99 -14.77 3.43
N GLY A 4 11.78 -13.72 2.63
CA GLY A 4 12.79 -12.72 2.29
C GLY A 4 12.20 -11.32 2.31
N ILE A 5 13.04 -10.31 2.49
CA ILE A 5 12.66 -8.90 2.46
C ILE A 5 12.95 -8.36 1.07
N TYR A 6 11.97 -7.71 0.45
CA TYR A 6 12.08 -7.12 -0.89
C TYR A 6 11.49 -5.70 -0.88
N PRO A 7 11.92 -4.83 -1.81
CA PRO A 7 11.31 -3.52 -1.99
C PRO A 7 9.81 -3.62 -2.31
N ILE A 8 9.04 -2.64 -1.86
CA ILE A 8 7.65 -2.47 -2.29
C ILE A 8 7.66 -1.97 -3.74
N THR A 9 7.04 -2.74 -4.64
CA THR A 9 6.93 -2.39 -6.06
C THR A 9 5.68 -1.56 -6.34
N ALA A 10 5.64 -0.89 -7.49
CA ALA A 10 4.46 -0.14 -7.93
C ALA A 10 3.20 -1.02 -8.06
N GLU A 11 3.37 -2.29 -8.45
CA GLU A 11 2.28 -3.28 -8.52
C GLU A 11 1.69 -3.58 -7.13
N ILE A 12 2.55 -3.75 -6.12
CA ILE A 12 2.10 -3.95 -4.73
C ILE A 12 1.33 -2.73 -4.24
N VAL A 13 1.84 -1.52 -4.53
CA VAL A 13 1.16 -0.27 -4.16
C VAL A 13 -0.22 -0.17 -4.83
N ALA A 14 -0.33 -0.52 -6.11
CA ALA A 14 -1.60 -0.52 -6.84
C ALA A 14 -2.61 -1.51 -6.23
N GLY A 15 -2.18 -2.72 -5.87
CA GLY A 15 -3.03 -3.71 -5.20
C GLY A 15 -3.52 -3.24 -3.82
N GLN A 16 -2.65 -2.59 -3.06
CA GLN A 16 -3.02 -1.98 -1.77
C GLN A 16 -3.99 -0.82 -1.95
N GLN A 17 -3.79 0.03 -2.97
CA GLN A 17 -4.71 1.13 -3.28
C GLN A 17 -6.11 0.62 -3.62
N ALA A 18 -6.21 -0.40 -4.48
CA ALA A 18 -7.49 -1.02 -4.82
C ALA A 18 -8.21 -1.61 -3.59
N THR A 19 -7.45 -2.14 -2.62
CA THR A 19 -7.99 -2.62 -1.36
C THR A 19 -8.54 -1.46 -0.51
N ALA A 20 -7.77 -0.39 -0.34
CA ALA A 20 -8.20 0.81 0.40
C ALA A 20 -9.46 1.43 -0.22
N ASP A 21 -9.51 1.54 -1.55
CA ASP A 21 -10.65 2.08 -2.29
C ASP A 21 -11.91 1.23 -2.07
N ARG A 22 -11.77 -0.10 -2.10
CA ARG A 22 -12.88 -1.02 -1.82
C ARG A 22 -13.40 -0.84 -0.39
N PHE A 23 -12.51 -0.70 0.58
CA PHE A 23 -12.90 -0.51 1.98
C PHE A 23 -13.63 0.82 2.19
N PHE A 24 -13.16 1.89 1.55
CA PHE A 24 -13.84 3.18 1.60
C PHE A 24 -15.21 3.12 0.91
N LYS A 25 -15.29 2.51 -0.28
CA LYS A 25 -16.55 2.33 -1.02
C LYS A 25 -17.60 1.54 -0.23
N LEU A 26 -17.17 0.56 0.55
CA LEU A 26 -18.04 -0.26 1.41
C LEU A 26 -18.32 0.40 2.77
N GLY A 27 -17.73 1.57 3.08
CA GLY A 27 -17.89 2.24 4.37
C GLY A 27 -17.19 1.54 5.54
N LEU A 28 -16.25 0.63 5.27
CA LEU A 28 -15.48 -0.09 6.29
C LEU A 28 -14.41 0.80 6.95
N ILE A 29 -13.99 1.86 6.25
CA ILE A 29 -13.12 2.91 6.78
C ILE A 29 -13.76 4.28 6.55
N PRO A 30 -13.56 5.23 7.48
CA PRO A 30 -14.26 6.52 7.43
C PRO A 30 -13.66 7.52 6.44
N LYS A 31 -12.45 7.28 5.92
CA LYS A 31 -11.70 8.20 5.06
C LYS A 31 -10.99 7.45 3.95
N ALA A 32 -10.94 8.05 2.76
CA ALA A 32 -10.11 7.55 1.67
C ALA A 32 -8.63 7.63 2.05
N VAL A 33 -7.86 6.62 1.66
CA VAL A 33 -6.42 6.51 1.95
C VAL A 33 -5.66 6.45 0.64
N ARG A 34 -4.61 7.28 0.51
CA ARG A 34 -3.68 7.23 -0.61
C ARG A 34 -2.43 6.47 -0.18
N ILE A 35 -2.23 5.27 -0.73
CA ILE A 35 -1.16 4.36 -0.29
C ILE A 35 0.22 4.93 -0.62
N SER A 36 0.37 5.60 -1.75
CA SER A 36 1.67 6.16 -2.17
C SER A 36 2.27 7.18 -1.17
N ASP A 37 1.43 7.84 -0.36
CA ASP A 37 1.91 8.75 0.68
C ASP A 37 2.54 8.03 1.88
N ALA A 38 2.16 6.78 2.09
CA ALA A 38 2.61 5.96 3.20
C ALA A 38 3.78 5.04 2.82
N VAL A 39 4.16 4.97 1.54
CA VAL A 39 5.28 4.14 1.08
C VAL A 39 6.59 4.80 1.50
N TRP A 40 7.33 4.11 2.36
CA TRP A 40 8.66 4.52 2.75
C TRP A 40 9.70 4.16 1.68
N THR A 41 10.60 5.09 1.39
CA THR A 41 11.79 4.87 0.54
C THR A 41 13.03 5.01 1.41
N ALA A 42 13.93 4.03 1.33
CA ALA A 42 15.19 4.08 2.07
C ALA A 42 16.01 5.32 1.65
N PRO A 43 16.63 6.06 2.60
CA PRO A 43 17.56 7.12 2.24
C PRO A 43 18.75 6.54 1.46
N GLY A 44 19.25 7.30 0.49
CA GLY A 44 20.48 6.96 -0.23
C GLY A 44 21.68 6.98 0.72
N ASN A 45 22.65 6.10 0.47
CA ASN A 45 23.92 6.06 1.21
C ASN A 45 24.85 7.22 0.83
#